data_AF-A0A1G6LN38-F1
#
_entry.id   AF-A0A1G6LN38-F1
#
_cell.length_a   1.000
_cell.length_b   1.000
_cell.length_c   1.000
_cell.angle_alpha   90.00
_cell.angle_beta   90.00
_cell.angle_gamma   90.00
#
_symmetry.space_group_name_H-M   'P 1'
#
loop_
_entity.id
_entity.type
_entity.pdbx_description
1 polymer ?
#
loop_
_entity_poly.entity_id
_entity_poly.type
_entity_poly.pdbx_seq_one_letter_code
_entity_poly.pdbx_strand_id
1 'polypeptide(L)'
;MALDGGDVRQALSRQAAGLTNARGLPLRFVPQAALPDGQAYESHIFATGEVPTRDNLHDVFNALVWLHFPETKSLLNRLQADAIDRDGIQPVRGGVRDAATLFDENAVILVTEDAGLVAALRGFAWRSLFIDRRAAWPEAVTVVPFGHALLQKLVRPYKAVTAHAWWIAAPPNTPREELDRLLARSLATAADQGTLQGGRCFAPLPVLGIPGWCDENAEPAFYDDVSVFRPGRRGSAAVTG
;
A
#
# COMPACT_ATOMS: atom_id res chain seq x y z
N MET A 1 -15.36 19.16 1.48
CA MET A 1 -16.35 18.28 2.14
C MET A 1 -16.28 18.57 3.63
N ALA A 2 -17.18 19.40 4.15
CA ALA A 2 -17.23 19.69 5.58
C ALA A 2 -17.84 18.48 6.29
N LEU A 3 -17.06 17.83 7.15
CA LEU A 3 -17.59 16.88 8.12
C LEU A 3 -18.25 17.72 9.21
N ASP A 4 -19.54 18.01 9.02
CA ASP A 4 -20.41 18.46 10.11
C ASP A 4 -20.26 17.45 11.26
N GLY A 5 -20.28 17.90 12.52
CA GLY A 5 -19.84 17.14 13.72
C GLY A 5 -20.59 15.83 14.06
N GLY A 6 -21.18 15.14 13.07
CA GLY A 6 -21.74 13.80 13.15
C GLY A 6 -20.68 12.70 13.02
N ASP A 7 -21.10 11.49 13.35
CA ASP A 7 -20.25 10.29 13.34
C ASP A 7 -19.64 10.04 11.95
N VAL A 8 -18.29 10.11 11.87
CA VAL A 8 -17.50 9.87 10.65
C VAL A 8 -17.87 8.56 9.96
N ARG A 9 -18.25 7.52 10.73
CA ARG A 9 -18.67 6.22 10.20
C ARG A 9 -19.92 6.31 9.35
N GLN A 10 -20.89 7.16 9.72
CA GLN A 10 -22.10 7.35 8.92
C GLN A 10 -21.79 8.04 7.60
N ALA A 11 -20.91 9.04 7.61
CA ALA A 11 -20.47 9.71 6.40
C ALA A 11 -19.73 8.75 5.47
N LEU A 12 -18.78 7.97 6.00
CA LEU A 12 -18.05 6.95 5.26
C LEU A 12 -18.99 5.88 4.68
N SER A 13 -19.99 5.43 5.45
CA SER A 13 -20.96 4.42 4.98
C SER A 13 -21.84 4.93 3.85
N ARG A 14 -22.20 6.22 3.86
CA ARG A 14 -22.91 6.85 2.73
C ARG A 14 -22.03 6.91 1.47
N GLN A 15 -20.74 7.17 1.62
CA GLN A 15 -19.80 7.16 0.50
C GLN A 15 -19.52 5.74 -0.02
N ALA A 16 -19.64 4.72 0.83
CA ALA A 16 -19.52 3.32 0.43
C ALA A 16 -20.78 2.74 -0.22
N ALA A 17 -21.83 3.53 -0.45
CA ALA A 17 -23.07 3.06 -1.05
C ALA A 17 -22.79 2.40 -2.41
N GLY A 18 -23.17 1.13 -2.56
CA GLY A 18 -22.93 0.33 -3.76
C GLY A 18 -21.61 -0.44 -3.78
N LEU A 19 -20.71 -0.20 -2.83
CA LEU A 19 -19.51 -1.01 -2.64
C LEU A 19 -19.82 -2.29 -1.87
N THR A 20 -19.16 -3.37 -2.24
CA THR A 20 -19.34 -4.68 -1.61
C THR A 20 -17.99 -5.34 -1.32
N ASN A 21 -17.97 -6.23 -0.32
CA ASN A 21 -16.84 -7.11 -0.10
C ASN A 21 -16.85 -8.29 -1.10
N ALA A 22 -15.88 -9.19 -1.00
CA ALA A 22 -15.71 -10.29 -1.96
C ALA A 22 -16.84 -11.34 -1.90
N ARG A 23 -17.73 -11.28 -0.90
CA ARG A 23 -18.95 -12.10 -0.80
C ARG A 23 -20.20 -11.39 -1.33
N GLY A 24 -20.06 -10.19 -1.89
CA GLY A 24 -21.17 -9.37 -2.35
C GLY A 24 -21.95 -8.69 -1.20
N LEU A 25 -21.40 -8.68 0.02
CA LEU A 25 -22.05 -8.02 1.15
C LEU A 25 -21.79 -6.50 1.11
N PRO A 26 -22.81 -5.65 1.29
CA PRO A 26 -22.63 -4.20 1.29
C PRO A 26 -21.64 -3.72 2.34
N LEU A 27 -20.72 -2.83 1.96
CA LEU A 27 -19.76 -2.25 2.89
C LEU A 27 -20.42 -1.21 3.79
N ARG A 28 -20.18 -1.33 5.10
CA ARG A 28 -20.62 -0.35 6.11
C ARG A 28 -19.52 -0.15 7.14
N PHE A 29 -19.28 1.10 7.53
CA PHE A 29 -18.35 1.42 8.60
C PHE A 29 -19.09 1.48 9.92
N VAL A 30 -18.65 0.69 10.90
CA VAL A 30 -19.36 0.47 12.16
C VAL A 30 -18.45 0.78 13.36
N PRO A 31 -19.01 1.04 14.56
CA PRO A 31 -18.19 1.21 15.76
C PRO A 31 -17.37 -0.05 16.07
N GLN A 32 -16.22 0.11 16.73
CA GLN A 32 -15.38 -1.03 17.14
C GLN A 32 -16.12 -2.09 17.97
N ALA A 33 -17.12 -1.69 18.75
CA ALA A 33 -17.93 -2.59 19.56
C ALA A 33 -18.80 -3.58 18.74
N ALA A 34 -18.93 -3.38 17.42
CA ALA A 34 -19.58 -4.34 16.54
C ALA A 34 -18.69 -5.56 16.23
N LEU A 35 -17.36 -5.46 16.44
CA LEU A 35 -16.45 -6.59 16.33
C LEU A 35 -16.59 -7.46 17.60
N PRO A 36 -17.05 -8.73 17.49
CA PRO A 36 -17.13 -9.63 18.63
C PRO A 36 -15.76 -9.93 19.23
N ASP A 37 -15.72 -10.08 20.55
CA ASP A 37 -14.51 -10.45 21.27
C ASP A 37 -13.91 -11.76 20.73
N GLY A 38 -12.61 -11.74 20.46
CA GLY A 38 -11.89 -12.91 19.92
C GLY A 38 -12.04 -13.14 18.43
N GLN A 39 -12.90 -12.40 17.72
CA GLN A 39 -12.98 -12.49 16.26
C GLN A 39 -11.88 -11.66 15.60
N ALA A 40 -11.21 -12.24 14.59
CA ALA A 40 -10.23 -11.50 13.78
C ALA A 40 -10.94 -10.43 12.92
N TYR A 41 -10.34 -9.24 12.86
CA TYR A 41 -10.86 -8.08 12.13
C TYR A 41 -11.16 -8.40 10.66
N GLU A 42 -10.23 -9.03 9.96
CA GLU A 42 -10.39 -9.37 8.53
C GLU A 42 -11.49 -10.41 8.30
N SER A 43 -11.57 -11.42 9.18
CA SER A 43 -12.62 -12.44 9.14
C SER A 43 -14.01 -11.83 9.36
N HIS A 44 -14.12 -10.84 10.25
CA HIS A 44 -15.38 -10.14 10.50
C HIS A 44 -15.83 -9.34 9.26
N ILE A 45 -14.94 -8.55 8.66
CA ILE A 45 -15.26 -7.78 7.44
C ILE A 45 -15.67 -8.72 6.31
N PHE A 46 -14.93 -9.82 6.14
CA PHE A 46 -15.22 -10.78 5.08
C PHE A 46 -16.59 -11.43 5.28
N ALA A 47 -16.93 -11.79 6.52
CA ALA A 47 -18.20 -12.46 6.84
C ALA A 47 -19.43 -11.54 6.81
N THR A 48 -19.27 -10.23 7.02
CA THR A 48 -20.40 -9.31 7.28
C THR A 48 -20.48 -8.10 6.35
N GLY A 49 -19.37 -7.69 5.73
CA GLY A 49 -19.25 -6.39 5.05
C GLY A 49 -19.09 -5.20 6.02
N GLU A 50 -19.09 -5.44 7.33
CA GLU A 50 -18.93 -4.40 8.33
C GLU A 50 -17.45 -4.16 8.62
N VAL A 51 -17.04 -2.90 8.56
CA VAL A 51 -15.66 -2.44 8.80
C VAL A 51 -15.59 -1.70 10.14
N PRO A 52 -15.16 -2.36 11.22
CA PRO A 52 -14.98 -1.71 12.51
C PRO A 52 -14.02 -0.52 12.38
N THR A 53 -14.48 0.66 12.76
CA THR A 53 -13.79 1.93 12.53
C THR A 53 -13.84 2.76 13.81
N ARG A 54 -12.68 2.92 14.45
CA ARG A 54 -12.48 3.77 15.62
C ARG A 54 -12.30 5.22 15.18
N ASP A 55 -12.44 6.14 16.15
CA ASP A 55 -12.18 7.56 15.92
C ASP A 55 -10.68 7.85 16.02
N ASN A 56 -9.94 7.46 14.99
CA ASN A 56 -8.51 7.76 14.87
C ASN A 56 -8.10 7.89 13.38
N LEU A 57 -6.97 8.52 13.12
CA LEU A 57 -6.47 8.75 11.75
C LEU A 57 -6.21 7.45 10.98
N HIS A 58 -5.76 6.40 11.66
CA HIS A 58 -5.39 5.12 11.05
C HIS A 58 -6.61 4.45 10.41
N ASP A 59 -7.70 4.34 11.17
CA ASP A 59 -8.96 3.72 10.73
C ASP A 59 -9.66 4.61 9.68
N VAL A 60 -9.54 5.94 9.79
CA VAL A 60 -10.02 6.87 8.76
C VAL A 60 -9.27 6.65 7.44
N PHE A 61 -7.94 6.52 7.46
CA PHE A 61 -7.18 6.20 6.24
C PHE A 61 -7.56 4.82 5.70
N ASN A 62 -7.72 3.81 6.55
CA ASN A 62 -8.17 2.49 6.11
C ASN A 62 -9.54 2.56 5.41
N ALA A 63 -10.48 3.35 5.95
CA ALA A 63 -11.78 3.57 5.34
C ALA A 63 -11.70 4.29 3.99
N LEU A 64 -10.86 5.33 3.89
CA LEU A 64 -10.64 6.01 2.61
C LEU A 64 -10.05 5.09 1.55
N VAL A 65 -9.15 4.17 1.93
CA VAL A 65 -8.60 3.18 0.99
C VAL A 65 -9.69 2.22 0.51
N TRP A 66 -10.61 1.77 1.38
CA TRP A 66 -11.79 1.01 0.97
C TRP A 66 -12.66 1.75 -0.06
N LEU A 67 -12.82 3.07 0.09
CA LEU A 67 -13.62 3.88 -0.84
C LEU A 67 -12.91 4.10 -2.19
N HIS A 68 -11.60 4.27 -2.18
CA HIS A 68 -10.83 4.60 -3.39
C HIS A 68 -10.26 3.39 -4.15
N PHE A 69 -10.15 2.24 -3.47
CA PHE A 69 -9.67 0.98 -4.02
C PHE A 69 -10.53 -0.21 -3.56
N PRO A 70 -11.85 -0.18 -3.82
CA PRO A 70 -12.77 -1.21 -3.34
C PRO A 70 -12.42 -2.62 -3.82
N GLU A 71 -11.99 -2.79 -5.08
CA GLU A 71 -11.68 -4.11 -5.62
C GLU A 71 -10.42 -4.68 -4.98
N THR A 72 -9.36 -3.87 -4.87
CA THR A 72 -8.10 -4.29 -4.23
C THR A 72 -8.32 -4.61 -2.75
N LYS A 73 -9.04 -3.76 -2.01
CA LYS A 73 -9.31 -3.99 -0.59
C LYS A 73 -10.18 -5.21 -0.35
N SER A 74 -11.19 -5.43 -1.19
CA SER A 74 -12.04 -6.61 -1.17
C SER A 74 -11.23 -7.89 -1.39
N LEU A 75 -10.30 -7.89 -2.36
CA LEU A 75 -9.37 -8.99 -2.59
C LEU A 75 -8.44 -9.24 -1.40
N LEU A 76 -7.78 -8.21 -0.88
CA LEU A 76 -6.86 -8.33 0.26
C LEU A 76 -7.58 -8.91 1.49
N ASN A 77 -8.77 -8.38 1.79
CA ASN A 77 -9.59 -8.87 2.89
C ASN A 77 -9.96 -10.35 2.73
N ARG A 78 -10.34 -10.78 1.52
CA ARG A 78 -10.57 -12.20 1.21
C ARG A 78 -9.31 -13.04 1.45
N LEU A 79 -8.17 -12.65 0.88
CA LEU A 79 -6.91 -13.39 1.02
C LEU A 79 -6.49 -13.54 2.50
N GLN A 80 -6.69 -12.49 3.30
CA GLN A 80 -6.41 -12.53 4.74
C GLN A 80 -7.40 -13.43 5.48
N ALA A 81 -8.70 -13.33 5.18
CA ALA A 81 -9.74 -14.15 5.80
C ALA A 81 -9.57 -15.64 5.47
N ASP A 82 -9.30 -15.99 4.21
CA ASP A 82 -9.05 -17.37 3.77
C ASP A 82 -7.81 -17.96 4.46
N ALA A 83 -6.75 -17.15 4.62
CA ALA A 83 -5.57 -17.58 5.35
C ALA A 83 -5.83 -17.77 6.86
N ILE A 84 -6.67 -16.92 7.47
CA ILE A 84 -7.09 -17.08 8.87
C ILE A 84 -7.96 -18.33 9.05
N ASP A 85 -8.86 -18.60 8.12
CA ASP A 85 -9.72 -19.79 8.15
C ASP A 85 -8.88 -21.08 8.04
N ARG A 86 -7.90 -21.09 7.14
CA ARG A 86 -7.00 -22.23 6.95
C ARG A 86 -6.02 -22.45 8.11
N ASP A 87 -5.37 -21.39 8.57
CA ASP A 87 -4.20 -21.50 9.46
C ASP A 87 -4.52 -21.14 10.92
N GLY A 88 -5.69 -20.55 11.18
CA GLY A 88 -6.06 -19.95 12.45
C GLY A 88 -5.30 -18.65 12.76
N ILE A 89 -5.53 -18.12 13.96
CA ILE A 89 -4.79 -16.96 14.47
C ILE A 89 -3.50 -17.46 15.14
N GLN A 90 -2.42 -17.48 14.37
CA GLN A 90 -1.08 -17.87 14.85
C GLN A 90 -0.22 -16.65 15.22
N PRO A 91 0.77 -16.80 16.14
CA PRO A 91 1.73 -15.73 16.44
C PRO A 91 2.54 -15.27 15.23
N VAL A 92 2.82 -16.20 14.29
CA VAL A 92 3.51 -15.92 13.03
C VAL A 92 2.52 -16.12 11.88
N ARG A 93 2.35 -15.09 11.05
CA ARG A 93 1.48 -15.14 9.88
C ARG A 93 2.10 -16.00 8.79
N GLY A 94 1.29 -16.81 8.11
CA GLY A 94 1.68 -17.45 6.85
C GLY A 94 2.02 -16.40 5.77
N GLY A 95 2.86 -16.76 4.80
CA GLY A 95 3.46 -15.79 3.88
C GLY A 95 2.46 -14.97 3.06
N VAL A 96 1.34 -15.54 2.60
CA VAL A 96 0.28 -14.79 1.89
C VAL A 96 -0.37 -13.76 2.81
N ARG A 97 -0.73 -14.15 4.04
CA ARG A 97 -1.34 -13.26 5.02
C ARG A 97 -0.38 -12.14 5.41
N ASP A 98 0.90 -12.47 5.59
CA ASP A 98 1.94 -11.47 5.86
C ASP A 98 2.06 -10.46 4.71
N ALA A 99 2.20 -10.94 3.46
CA ALA A 99 2.28 -10.07 2.29
C ALA A 99 1.03 -9.19 2.13
N ALA A 100 -0.17 -9.76 2.24
CA ALA A 100 -1.43 -9.02 2.13
C ALA A 100 -1.56 -7.95 3.23
N THR A 101 -1.10 -8.26 4.46
CA THR A 101 -1.14 -7.29 5.55
C THR A 101 -0.10 -6.18 5.37
N LEU A 102 1.13 -6.51 4.97
CA LEU A 102 2.16 -5.52 4.66
C LEU A 102 1.75 -4.61 3.50
N PHE A 103 1.03 -5.17 2.52
CA PHE A 103 0.44 -4.40 1.44
C PHE A 103 -0.60 -3.42 2.00
N ASP A 104 -1.56 -3.92 2.76
CA ASP A 104 -2.66 -3.11 3.27
C ASP A 104 -2.19 -1.99 4.21
N GLU A 105 -1.15 -2.23 5.00
CA GLU A 105 -0.63 -1.27 5.96
C GLU A 105 0.37 -0.27 5.34
N ASN A 106 1.28 -0.73 4.46
CA ASN A 106 2.49 0.03 4.12
C ASN A 106 2.82 0.03 2.61
N ALA A 107 1.89 -0.35 1.73
CA ALA A 107 2.13 -0.33 0.29
C ALA A 107 2.15 1.08 -0.31
N VAL A 108 2.91 1.20 -1.39
CA VAL A 108 2.82 2.29 -2.35
C VAL A 108 2.78 1.71 -3.75
N ILE A 109 1.91 2.24 -4.61
CA ILE A 109 1.76 1.79 -5.99
C ILE A 109 2.64 2.66 -6.88
N LEU A 110 3.54 2.03 -7.61
CA LEU A 110 4.35 2.66 -8.64
C LEU A 110 3.71 2.38 -10.00
N VAL A 111 3.15 3.40 -10.64
CA VAL A 111 2.49 3.31 -11.94
C VAL A 111 3.41 3.90 -13.01
N THR A 112 3.95 3.04 -13.86
CA THR A 112 4.85 3.44 -14.95
C THR A 112 5.00 2.33 -15.98
N GLU A 113 5.23 2.68 -17.24
CA GLU A 113 5.63 1.75 -18.30
C GLU A 113 7.16 1.67 -18.46
N ASP A 114 7.93 2.53 -17.80
CA ASP A 114 9.39 2.53 -17.86
C ASP A 114 9.97 1.39 -17.00
N ALA A 115 10.22 0.25 -17.63
CA ALA A 115 10.85 -0.91 -17.00
C ALA A 115 12.26 -0.60 -16.44
N GLY A 116 12.94 0.41 -16.95
CA GLY A 116 14.24 0.88 -16.45
C GLY A 116 14.13 1.51 -15.06
N LEU A 117 13.09 2.31 -14.80
CA LEU A 117 12.82 2.86 -13.47
C LEU A 117 12.48 1.77 -12.45
N VAL A 118 11.72 0.76 -12.89
CA VAL A 118 11.38 -0.40 -12.05
C VAL A 118 12.62 -1.24 -11.74
N ALA A 119 13.49 -1.45 -12.73
CA ALA A 119 14.76 -2.12 -12.54
C ALA A 119 15.67 -1.34 -11.58
N ALA A 120 15.72 0.00 -11.69
CA ALA A 120 16.47 0.85 -10.78
C ALA A 120 15.94 0.76 -9.34
N LEU A 121 14.62 0.77 -9.15
CA LEU A 121 14.00 0.56 -7.84
C LEU A 121 14.35 -0.81 -7.23
N ARG A 122 14.13 -1.90 -7.97
CA ARG A 122 14.44 -3.27 -7.51
C ARG A 122 15.94 -3.48 -7.28
N GLY A 123 16.77 -2.79 -8.06
CA GLY A 123 18.22 -2.82 -8.01
C GLY A 123 18.85 -1.86 -6.98
N PHE A 124 18.05 -1.08 -6.26
CA PHE A 124 18.53 -0.07 -5.29
C PHE A 124 19.43 1.00 -5.94
N ALA A 125 19.21 1.31 -7.23
CA ALA A 125 19.97 2.28 -7.99
C ALA A 125 19.41 3.71 -7.75
N TRP A 126 19.53 4.19 -6.52
CA TRP A 126 18.86 5.41 -6.06
C TRP A 126 19.23 6.67 -6.84
N ARG A 127 20.48 6.79 -7.29
CA ARG A 127 20.91 7.91 -8.14
C ARG A 127 20.18 7.90 -9.48
N SER A 128 20.15 6.75 -10.16
CA SER A 128 19.44 6.63 -11.44
C SER A 128 17.94 6.78 -11.30
N LEU A 129 17.39 6.31 -10.17
CA LEU A 129 16.00 6.49 -9.84
C LEU A 129 15.69 7.98 -9.60
N PHE A 130 16.26 8.60 -8.57
CA PHE A 130 15.79 9.90 -8.08
C PHE A 130 16.55 11.13 -8.58
N ILE A 131 17.76 10.97 -9.12
CA ILE A 131 18.63 12.07 -9.55
C ILE A 131 18.70 12.13 -11.08
N ASP A 132 19.23 11.09 -11.72
CA ASP A 132 19.51 11.11 -13.17
C ASP A 132 18.22 11.28 -14.00
N ARG A 133 17.09 10.77 -13.47
CA ARG A 133 15.76 10.81 -14.10
C ARG A 133 14.81 11.83 -13.46
N ARG A 134 15.30 12.68 -12.56
CA ARG A 134 14.48 13.60 -11.76
C ARG A 134 13.52 14.45 -12.61
N ALA A 135 14.03 15.04 -13.69
CA ALA A 135 13.26 15.96 -14.53
C ALA A 135 12.08 15.28 -15.25
N ALA A 136 12.26 14.01 -15.66
CA ALA A 136 11.22 13.23 -16.34
C ALA A 136 10.25 12.55 -15.36
N TRP A 137 10.58 12.52 -14.07
CA TRP A 137 9.84 11.75 -13.07
C TRP A 137 8.33 12.08 -13.01
N PRO A 138 7.90 13.37 -13.00
CA PRO A 138 6.48 13.70 -12.89
C PRO A 138 5.64 13.24 -14.08
N GLU A 139 6.25 13.10 -15.27
CA GLU A 139 5.57 12.66 -16.49
C GLU A 139 5.66 11.13 -16.66
N ALA A 140 6.73 10.50 -16.17
CA ALA A 140 7.01 9.09 -16.36
C ALA A 140 6.47 8.18 -15.25
N VAL A 141 6.17 8.72 -14.07
CA VAL A 141 5.79 7.92 -12.89
C VAL A 141 4.68 8.61 -12.10
N THR A 142 3.62 7.85 -11.81
CA THR A 142 2.67 8.21 -10.76
C THR A 142 2.90 7.29 -9.56
N VAL A 143 3.06 7.91 -8.38
CA VAL A 143 3.19 7.19 -7.12
C VAL A 143 1.92 7.38 -6.32
N VAL A 144 1.28 6.28 -5.91
CA VAL A 144 0.03 6.32 -5.15
C VAL A 144 0.21 5.62 -3.81
N PRO A 145 0.26 6.36 -2.68
CA PRO A 145 0.18 5.76 -1.36
C PRO A 145 -1.12 4.95 -1.23
N PHE A 146 -1.00 3.69 -0.82
CA PHE A 146 -2.13 2.79 -0.59
C PHE A 146 -2.21 2.39 0.88
N GLY A 147 -1.07 2.04 1.48
CA GLY A 147 -1.01 1.56 2.85
C GLY A 147 -1.55 2.58 3.84
N HIS A 148 -2.57 2.22 4.63
CA HIS A 148 -3.21 3.17 5.55
C HIS A 148 -2.28 3.60 6.71
N ALA A 149 -1.38 2.72 7.16
CA ALA A 149 -0.34 3.10 8.12
C ALA A 149 0.77 3.95 7.47
N LEU A 150 1.08 3.74 6.18
CA LEU A 150 1.97 4.64 5.43
C LEU A 150 1.37 6.05 5.34
N LEU A 151 0.09 6.17 4.98
CA LEU A 151 -0.64 7.45 4.94
C LEU A 151 -0.57 8.16 6.30
N GLN A 152 -0.74 7.44 7.39
CA GLN A 152 -0.59 8.00 8.74
C GLN A 152 0.83 8.53 9.00
N LYS A 153 1.88 7.78 8.62
CA LYS A 153 3.28 8.25 8.75
C LYS A 153 3.53 9.51 7.91
N LEU A 154 2.89 9.64 6.75
CA LEU A 154 3.03 10.78 5.86
C LEU A 154 2.36 12.07 6.37
N VAL A 155 1.55 12.02 7.43
CA VAL A 155 1.04 13.22 8.11
C VAL A 155 2.17 14.01 8.79
N ARG A 156 3.18 13.30 9.31
CA ARG A 156 4.41 13.87 9.88
C ARG A 156 5.60 13.01 9.44
N PRO A 157 6.04 13.16 8.19
CA PRO A 157 6.99 12.24 7.60
C PRO A 157 8.39 12.42 8.21
N TYR A 158 9.20 11.36 8.14
CA TYR A 158 10.60 11.36 8.53
C TYR A 158 11.44 10.70 7.43
N LYS A 159 12.72 11.08 7.31
CA LYS A 159 13.59 10.71 6.18
C LYS A 159 13.58 9.22 5.82
N ALA A 160 13.60 8.36 6.85
CA ALA A 160 13.69 6.91 6.69
C ALA A 160 12.35 6.20 6.40
N VAL A 161 11.23 6.90 6.21
CA VAL A 161 9.95 6.24 5.85
C VAL A 161 10.14 5.45 4.56
N THR A 162 9.95 4.13 4.65
CA THR A 162 10.12 3.20 3.54
C THR A 162 8.83 2.42 3.34
N ALA A 163 8.31 2.47 2.12
CA ALA A 163 7.10 1.77 1.71
C ALA A 163 7.43 0.44 1.03
N HIS A 164 6.44 -0.45 0.97
CA HIS A 164 6.46 -1.65 0.13
C HIS A 164 5.92 -1.28 -1.26
N ALA A 165 6.82 -1.06 -2.22
CA ALA A 165 6.41 -0.69 -3.56
C ALA A 165 5.90 -1.90 -4.35
N TRP A 166 4.74 -1.72 -4.98
CA TRP A 166 4.16 -2.62 -5.95
C TRP A 166 4.05 -1.92 -7.31
N TRP A 167 4.58 -2.56 -8.36
CA TRP A 167 4.61 -1.98 -9.69
C TRP A 167 3.39 -2.41 -10.51
N ILE A 168 2.75 -1.42 -11.14
CA ILE A 168 1.74 -1.63 -12.18
C ILE A 168 2.25 -1.03 -13.49
N ALA A 169 2.36 -1.87 -14.51
CA ALA A 169 2.71 -1.46 -15.87
C ALA A 169 1.49 -0.82 -16.53
N ALA A 170 1.38 0.50 -16.42
CA ALA A 170 0.33 1.31 -17.03
C ALA A 170 0.78 2.77 -17.16
N PRO A 171 0.15 3.56 -18.03
CA PRO A 171 0.43 5.00 -18.14
C PRO A 171 0.29 5.72 -16.78
N PRO A 172 1.17 6.67 -16.42
CA PRO A 172 1.10 7.39 -15.15
C PRO A 172 -0.24 8.09 -14.89
N ASN A 173 -0.95 8.49 -15.93
CA ASN A 173 -2.27 9.13 -15.85
C ASN A 173 -3.45 8.13 -15.82
N THR A 174 -3.20 6.83 -15.60
CA THR A 174 -4.24 5.80 -15.51
C THR A 174 -5.32 6.21 -14.50
N PRO A 175 -6.62 6.23 -14.88
CA PRO A 175 -7.71 6.56 -13.97
C PRO A 175 -7.75 5.64 -12.76
N ARG A 176 -8.18 6.17 -11.60
CA ARG A 176 -8.18 5.44 -10.31
C ARG A 176 -8.93 4.10 -10.38
N GLU A 177 -10.11 4.08 -10.98
CA GLU A 177 -10.94 2.87 -11.10
C GLU A 177 -10.29 1.79 -11.97
N GLU A 178 -9.58 2.19 -13.03
CA GLU A 178 -8.80 1.26 -13.84
C GLU A 178 -7.56 0.76 -13.10
N LEU A 179 -6.89 1.64 -12.36
CA LEU A 179 -5.76 1.28 -11.52
C LEU A 179 -6.15 0.28 -10.44
N ASP A 180 -7.30 0.47 -9.78
CA ASP A 180 -7.81 -0.47 -8.77
C ASP A 180 -8.05 -1.86 -9.38
N ARG A 181 -8.72 -1.91 -10.54
CA ARG A 181 -8.92 -3.15 -11.30
C ARG A 181 -7.61 -3.85 -11.68
N LEU A 182 -6.63 -3.09 -12.18
CA LEU A 182 -5.31 -3.62 -12.55
C LEU A 182 -4.56 -4.15 -11.32
N LEU A 183 -4.63 -3.42 -10.22
CA LEU A 183 -3.96 -3.76 -8.97
C LEU A 183 -4.54 -5.03 -8.35
N ALA A 184 -5.86 -5.14 -8.24
CA ALA A 184 -6.53 -6.34 -7.77
C ALA A 184 -6.16 -7.56 -8.63
N ARG A 185 -6.21 -7.45 -9.98
CA ARG A 185 -5.79 -8.54 -10.86
C ARG A 185 -4.33 -8.94 -10.69
N SER A 186 -3.44 -7.96 -10.52
CA SER A 186 -2.01 -8.20 -10.31
C SER A 186 -1.75 -8.97 -9.02
N LEU A 187 -2.38 -8.58 -7.92
CA LEU A 187 -2.28 -9.25 -6.62
C LEU A 187 -2.90 -10.65 -6.63
N ALA A 188 -4.06 -10.82 -7.27
CA ALA A 188 -4.70 -12.12 -7.42
C ALA A 188 -3.79 -13.09 -8.20
N THR A 189 -3.24 -12.63 -9.32
CA THR A 189 -2.28 -13.40 -10.12
C THR A 189 -1.05 -13.79 -9.30
N ALA A 190 -0.50 -12.86 -8.51
CA ALA A 190 0.65 -13.13 -7.66
C ALA A 190 0.33 -14.14 -6.54
N ALA A 191 -0.88 -14.08 -5.97
CA ALA A 191 -1.36 -15.04 -4.98
C ALA A 191 -1.51 -16.44 -5.60
N ASP A 192 -2.16 -16.55 -6.76
CA ASP A 192 -2.39 -17.82 -7.48
C ASP A 192 -1.07 -18.48 -7.90
N GLN A 193 -0.07 -17.68 -8.29
CA GLN A 193 1.27 -18.14 -8.63
C GLN A 193 2.15 -18.41 -7.40
N GLY A 194 1.67 -18.15 -6.19
CA GLY A 194 2.44 -18.29 -4.96
C GLY A 194 3.61 -17.32 -4.82
N THR A 195 3.62 -16.21 -5.57
CA THR A 195 4.66 -15.16 -5.52
C THR A 195 4.34 -14.03 -4.55
N LEU A 196 3.08 -13.89 -4.13
CA LEU A 196 2.67 -12.99 -3.05
C LEU A 196 2.97 -13.63 -1.67
N GLN A 197 4.24 -13.55 -1.23
CA GLN A 197 4.71 -14.23 -0.02
C GLN A 197 5.69 -13.36 0.79
N GLY A 198 5.26 -12.97 1.99
CA GLY A 198 5.99 -12.13 2.94
C GLY A 198 6.48 -10.80 2.38
N GLY A 199 7.31 -10.08 3.14
CA GLY A 199 7.81 -8.76 2.72
C GLY A 199 8.76 -8.76 1.51
N ARG A 200 9.30 -9.92 1.10
CA ARG A 200 10.32 -10.00 0.03
C ARG A 200 9.74 -9.91 -1.39
N CYS A 201 8.43 -10.03 -1.55
CA CYS A 201 7.79 -9.84 -2.85
C CYS A 201 7.68 -8.35 -3.25
N PHE A 202 7.96 -7.43 -2.32
CA PHE A 202 7.93 -5.99 -2.54
C PHE A 202 9.33 -5.41 -2.77
N ALA A 203 9.40 -4.32 -3.52
CA ALA A 203 10.61 -3.49 -3.56
C ALA A 203 10.53 -2.43 -2.44
N PRO A 204 11.56 -2.25 -1.60
CA PRO A 204 11.55 -1.16 -0.63
C PRO A 204 11.69 0.19 -1.36
N LEU A 205 10.84 1.17 -1.02
CA LEU A 205 10.90 2.51 -1.59
C LEU A 205 11.00 3.57 -0.48
N PRO A 206 12.15 4.23 -0.28
CA PRO A 206 12.26 5.40 0.60
C PRO A 206 11.43 6.56 0.04
N VAL A 207 10.27 6.83 0.62
CA VAL A 207 9.25 7.69 -0.02
C VAL A 207 9.65 9.16 -0.07
N LEU A 208 10.45 9.63 0.89
CA LEU A 208 10.99 11.00 0.84
C LEU A 208 12.13 11.14 -0.18
N GLY A 209 12.59 10.05 -0.81
CA GLY A 209 13.46 10.14 -1.98
C GLY A 209 12.74 10.55 -3.26
N ILE A 210 11.41 10.41 -3.32
CA ILE A 210 10.63 10.68 -4.53
C ILE A 210 10.72 12.18 -4.88
N PRO A 211 11.13 12.56 -6.10
CA PRO A 211 11.27 13.96 -6.51
C PRO A 211 10.04 14.80 -6.16
N GLY A 212 10.28 15.92 -5.47
CA GLY A 212 9.25 16.90 -5.12
C GLY A 212 8.39 16.55 -3.89
N TRP A 213 8.66 15.42 -3.20
CA TRP A 213 7.92 15.05 -1.98
C TRP A 213 8.44 15.72 -0.70
N CYS A 214 9.67 16.22 -0.72
CA CYS A 214 10.22 17.13 0.29
C CYS A 214 11.25 18.05 -0.37
N ASP A 215 11.47 19.22 0.20
CA ASP A 215 12.34 20.25 -0.37
C ASP A 215 13.81 19.78 -0.36
N GLU A 216 14.22 19.10 0.72
CA GLU A 216 15.59 18.65 0.93
C GLU A 216 16.08 17.67 -0.14
N ASN A 217 15.17 16.90 -0.76
CA ASN A 217 15.55 15.95 -1.79
C ASN A 217 15.86 16.59 -3.16
N ALA A 218 15.76 17.92 -3.27
CA ALA A 218 16.32 18.65 -4.41
C ALA A 218 17.85 18.60 -4.44
N GLU A 219 18.49 18.49 -3.27
CA GLU A 219 19.93 18.42 -3.14
C GLU A 219 20.42 16.97 -3.36
N PRO A 220 21.36 16.72 -4.30
CA PRO A 220 21.90 15.38 -4.54
C PRO A 220 22.47 14.70 -3.28
N ALA A 221 23.02 15.49 -2.35
CA ALA A 221 23.57 14.99 -1.09
C ALA A 221 22.52 14.38 -0.15
N PHE A 222 21.23 14.66 -0.34
CA PHE A 222 20.14 14.04 0.42
C PHE A 222 20.18 12.50 0.30
N TYR A 223 20.57 12.01 -0.87
CA TYR A 223 20.61 10.60 -1.24
C TYR A 223 21.90 9.88 -0.81
N ASP A 224 22.91 10.60 -0.30
CA ASP A 224 24.17 10.01 0.17
C ASP A 224 24.05 9.35 1.56
N ASP A 225 22.90 9.53 2.22
CA ASP A 225 22.58 8.88 3.49
C ASP A 225 22.31 7.39 3.30
N VAL A 226 23.38 6.59 3.38
CA VAL A 226 23.35 5.13 3.23
C VAL A 226 22.54 4.40 4.30
N SER A 227 22.12 5.06 5.39
CA SER A 227 21.22 4.44 6.37
C SER A 227 19.80 4.27 5.80
N VAL A 228 19.41 5.20 4.91
CA VAL A 228 18.12 5.27 4.18
C VAL A 228 18.26 4.71 2.77
N PHE A 229 19.19 5.26 1.99
CA PHE A 229 19.43 4.92 0.58
C PHE A 229 20.50 3.84 0.45
N ARG A 230 20.22 2.67 1.05
CA ARG A 230 21.16 1.54 1.09
C ARG A 230 21.47 1.03 -0.32
N PRO A 231 22.74 0.83 -0.71
CA PRO A 231 23.05 0.19 -1.97
C PRO A 231 22.56 -1.26 -1.95
N GLY A 232 22.13 -1.76 -3.10
CA GLY A 232 21.75 -3.16 -3.26
C GLY A 232 22.96 -4.05 -2.96
N ARG A 233 22.74 -5.28 -2.47
CA ARG A 233 23.82 -6.21 -2.07
C ARG A 233 24.87 -6.49 -3.16
N ARG A 234 24.58 -6.21 -4.42
CA ARG A 234 25.51 -6.36 -5.56
C ARG A 234 26.42 -5.14 -5.80
N GLY A 235 26.16 -4.01 -5.16
CA GLY A 235 26.96 -2.77 -5.29
C GLY A 235 28.14 -2.65 -4.32
N SER A 236 28.23 -3.48 -3.28
CA SER A 236 29.34 -3.44 -2.31
C SER A 236 30.64 -4.09 -2.79
N ALA A 237 30.66 -4.70 -3.99
CA ALA A 237 31.82 -5.39 -4.53
C ALA A 237 32.75 -4.51 -5.40
N ALA A 238 32.46 -3.21 -5.55
CA ALA A 238 33.19 -2.33 -6.47
C ALA A 238 33.91 -1.15 -5.79
N VAL A 239 34.27 -1.27 -4.50
CA VAL A 239 35.15 -0.32 -3.81
C VAL A 239 36.21 -1.07 -3.01
N THR A 240 37.04 -1.84 -3.71
CA THR A 240 38.40 -2.23 -3.28
C THR A 240 39.19 -2.53 -4.54
N GLY A 241 40.11 -1.63 -4.90
CA GLY A 241 40.97 -1.73 -6.07
C GLY A 241 41.56 -0.37 -6.41
#